data_AF-A0A5B9QNE9-F1
#
_entry.id   AF-A0A5B9QNE9-F1
#
_cell.length_a   1.000
_cell.length_b   1.000
_cell.length_c   1.000
_cell.angle_alpha   90.00
_cell.angle_beta   90.00
_cell.angle_gamma   90.00
#
_symmetry.space_group_name_H-M   'P 1'
#
loop_
_entity.id
_entity.type
_entity.pdbx_description
1 polymer ?
#
loop_
_entity_poly.entity_id
_entity_poly.type
_entity_poly.pdbx_seq_one_letter_code
_entity_poly.pdbx_strand_id
1 'polypeptide(L)'
;MKWLAVFSGAAFLTVSGLWGNNPAEAQRPVVPGTGVLLTEVGDDFEDPQWNYVPRDPKSTEDIDENQRGPMGRTTNGRWYEGVKRGHPDIVQRVPVPAGGLPGSTHGLLMRSKFTGIPGRPSGTMHQDDFVANVQYRLKRRLDVAEVPSVVTRVFLPPVDEWENRTGPHFGFRLALETTAMVEKEMIFGMKREEMGNEIYWPGMFVEFESKSSTKKDHDYAYWRIRSNRRGGDFRGPQITTTGWWTLGMSVTPDGMVHYYARPGVEDLTEDDYISSQLPYGYRAERFRTFFFNVCSADDGRRWSTSFIVDDSHVYAARPRGSLARRNGSSNRR
;
A
#
# COMPACT_ATOMS: atom_id res chain seq x y z
N MET A 1 -26.89 67.37 53.29
CA MET A 1 -26.55 68.38 52.26
C MET A 1 -26.04 67.65 51.02
N LYS A 2 -26.61 67.99 49.85
CA LYS A 2 -26.05 68.00 48.48
C LYS A 2 -24.99 66.94 48.13
N TRP A 3 -25.24 65.91 47.32
CA TRP A 3 -25.55 65.82 45.86
C TRP A 3 -24.37 65.16 45.10
N LEU A 4 -24.69 64.07 44.40
CA LEU A 4 -24.21 63.58 43.09
C LEU A 4 -22.72 63.49 42.70
N ALA A 5 -22.37 62.30 42.19
CA ALA A 5 -21.75 61.98 40.88
C ALA A 5 -20.77 60.80 41.03
N VAL A 6 -20.52 59.86 40.11
CA VAL A 6 -20.99 59.50 38.78
C VAL A 6 -20.43 58.07 38.52
N PHE A 7 -21.10 57.34 37.62
CA PHE A 7 -20.76 56.06 36.99
C PHE A 7 -19.26 55.75 36.74
N SER A 8 -18.92 54.45 36.83
CA SER A 8 -18.20 53.71 35.77
C SER A 8 -18.36 52.20 35.99
N GLY A 9 -19.30 51.59 35.28
CA GLY A 9 -19.43 50.14 35.17
C GLY A 9 -18.35 49.60 34.24
N ALA A 10 -17.42 48.82 34.78
CA ALA A 10 -16.50 48.03 33.97
C ALA A 10 -17.25 46.78 33.47
N ALA A 11 -17.63 46.80 32.20
CA ALA A 11 -18.08 45.62 31.48
C ALA A 11 -16.87 44.68 31.31
N PHE A 12 -16.87 43.55 32.02
CA PHE A 12 -16.02 42.43 31.67
C PHE A 12 -16.55 41.82 30.38
N LEU A 13 -15.99 42.27 29.25
CA LEU A 13 -16.04 41.55 27.98
C LEU A 13 -15.17 40.30 28.13
N THR A 14 -15.76 39.21 28.61
CA THR A 14 -15.22 37.87 28.36
C THR A 14 -15.35 37.61 26.87
N VAL A 15 -14.30 37.90 26.12
CA VAL A 15 -14.10 37.30 24.79
C VAL A 15 -13.83 35.82 25.04
N SER A 16 -14.91 35.04 25.10
CA SER A 16 -14.83 33.60 24.89
C SER A 16 -14.38 33.39 23.45
N GLY A 17 -13.07 33.41 23.25
CA GLY A 17 -12.44 32.91 22.05
C GLY A 17 -12.77 31.43 21.97
N LEU A 18 -13.84 31.12 21.23
CA LEU A 18 -14.08 29.80 20.69
C LEU A 18 -12.90 29.52 19.76
N TRP A 19 -11.83 28.95 20.32
CA TRP A 19 -10.88 28.17 19.54
C TRP A 19 -11.66 26.96 19.08
N GLY A 20 -12.38 27.15 17.97
CA GLY A 20 -12.92 26.04 17.21
C GLY A 20 -11.74 25.16 16.85
N ASN A 21 -11.64 24.02 17.53
CA ASN A 21 -11.06 22.82 16.93
C ASN A 21 -11.90 22.54 15.69
N ASN A 22 -11.56 23.20 14.58
CA ASN A 22 -12.02 22.74 13.28
C ASN A 22 -11.36 21.36 13.12
N PRO A 23 -12.09 20.24 13.16
CA PRO A 23 -11.51 19.01 12.63
C PRO A 23 -11.11 19.37 11.21
N ALA A 24 -9.81 19.23 10.88
CA ALA A 24 -9.36 19.42 9.51
C ALA A 24 -10.36 18.72 8.60
N GLU A 25 -11.09 19.51 7.81
CA GLU A 25 -12.24 19.03 7.05
C GLU A 25 -11.73 17.90 6.16
N ALA A 26 -12.20 16.68 6.43
CA ALA A 26 -11.74 15.50 5.72
C ALA A 26 -12.00 15.73 4.23
N GLN A 27 -10.94 15.68 3.42
CA GLN A 27 -11.11 15.94 1.99
C GLN A 27 -11.92 14.81 1.35
N ARG A 28 -12.72 15.15 0.33
CA ARG A 28 -13.47 14.16 -0.43
C ARG A 28 -12.49 13.11 -0.97
N PRO A 29 -12.77 11.81 -0.76
CA PRO A 29 -11.98 10.74 -1.35
C PRO A 29 -11.86 10.92 -2.87
N VAL A 30 -10.67 10.66 -3.40
CA VAL A 30 -10.43 10.65 -4.85
C VAL A 30 -10.36 9.22 -5.33
N VAL A 31 -11.15 8.89 -6.35
CA VAL A 31 -11.16 7.55 -6.95
C VAL A 31 -9.78 7.24 -7.56
N PRO A 32 -9.09 6.16 -7.16
CA PRO A 32 -7.80 5.78 -7.72
C PRO A 32 -7.88 5.59 -9.23
N GLY A 33 -6.83 5.99 -9.95
CA GLY A 33 -6.86 6.04 -11.43
C GLY A 33 -7.22 7.42 -11.99
N THR A 34 -7.73 8.33 -11.15
CA THR A 34 -8.01 9.71 -11.54
C THR A 34 -6.72 10.50 -11.76
N GLY A 35 -6.66 11.24 -12.87
CA GLY A 35 -5.60 12.21 -13.16
C GLY A 35 -4.63 11.74 -14.23
N VAL A 36 -3.36 12.11 -14.06
CA VAL A 36 -2.30 11.81 -15.03
C VAL A 36 -1.60 10.53 -14.66
N LEU A 37 -1.57 9.58 -15.60
CA LEU A 37 -0.77 8.38 -15.49
C LEU A 37 0.73 8.71 -15.48
N LEU A 38 1.46 8.20 -14.49
CA LEU A 38 2.90 8.37 -14.38
C LEU A 38 3.62 7.22 -15.10
N THR A 39 3.73 7.31 -16.42
CA THR A 39 4.22 6.24 -17.33
C THR A 39 5.63 5.71 -17.04
N GLU A 40 6.43 6.42 -16.25
CA GLU A 40 7.79 6.01 -15.89
C GLU A 40 7.81 4.95 -14.77
N VAL A 41 6.68 4.69 -14.12
CA VAL A 41 6.53 3.78 -12.97
C VAL A 41 5.30 2.89 -13.14
N GLY A 42 5.22 1.80 -12.37
CA GLY A 42 4.20 0.78 -12.61
C GLY A 42 4.51 -0.05 -13.86
N ASP A 43 3.66 -1.00 -14.21
CA ASP A 43 3.92 -1.92 -15.32
C ASP A 43 2.61 -2.59 -15.77
N ASP A 44 2.45 -2.72 -17.09
CA ASP A 44 1.42 -3.52 -17.74
C ASP A 44 1.91 -4.93 -18.07
N PHE A 45 3.21 -5.20 -17.87
CA PHE A 45 3.86 -6.50 -18.12
C PHE A 45 3.78 -6.99 -19.57
N GLU A 46 3.41 -6.12 -20.52
CA GLU A 46 3.23 -6.51 -21.92
C GLU A 46 4.56 -6.67 -22.66
N ASP A 47 5.63 -6.01 -22.21
CA ASP A 47 6.96 -6.09 -22.83
C ASP A 47 7.50 -7.54 -22.82
N PRO A 48 7.74 -8.16 -23.99
CA PRO A 48 8.26 -9.53 -24.06
C PRO A 48 9.69 -9.67 -23.53
N GLN A 49 10.43 -8.57 -23.36
CA GLN A 49 11.75 -8.55 -22.73
C GLN A 49 11.68 -8.35 -21.20
N TRP A 50 10.47 -8.23 -20.64
CA TRP A 50 10.27 -8.17 -19.21
C TRP A 50 10.75 -9.48 -18.58
N ASN A 51 11.65 -9.36 -17.62
CA ASN A 51 12.10 -10.48 -16.80
C ASN A 51 12.50 -9.97 -15.40
N TYR A 52 12.42 -10.84 -14.41
CA TYR A 52 12.98 -10.61 -13.10
C TYR A 52 14.36 -11.27 -12.98
N VAL A 53 15.35 -10.52 -12.51
CA VAL A 53 16.70 -11.03 -12.25
C VAL A 53 16.86 -11.16 -10.73
N PRO A 54 16.66 -12.37 -10.16
CA PRO A 54 16.80 -12.58 -8.72
C PRO A 54 18.25 -12.44 -8.28
N ARG A 55 18.45 -12.16 -6.99
CA ARG A 55 19.76 -12.09 -6.36
C ARG A 55 19.71 -12.75 -4.98
N ASP A 56 19.85 -14.07 -4.99
CA ASP A 56 19.89 -14.84 -3.76
C ASP A 56 21.26 -14.79 -3.06
N PRO A 57 21.29 -14.92 -1.72
CA PRO A 57 20.14 -15.05 -0.82
C PRO A 57 19.38 -13.74 -0.63
N LYS A 58 18.04 -13.79 -0.67
CA LYS A 58 17.16 -12.63 -0.43
C LYS A 58 17.26 -12.05 0.98
N SER A 59 16.98 -10.76 1.11
CA SER A 59 17.11 -10.00 2.36
C SER A 59 16.11 -10.38 3.46
N THR A 60 16.50 -10.25 4.74
CA THR A 60 15.63 -10.53 5.91
C THR A 60 15.91 -9.61 7.10
N GLU A 61 16.23 -8.36 6.79
CA GLU A 61 16.53 -7.32 7.78
C GLU A 61 15.48 -7.23 8.89
N ASP A 62 14.20 -7.47 8.60
CA ASP A 62 13.16 -7.40 9.63
C ASP A 62 13.22 -8.52 10.69
N ILE A 63 13.98 -9.60 10.43
CA ILE A 63 14.11 -10.76 11.32
C ILE A 63 15.52 -10.83 11.92
N ASP A 64 16.56 -10.62 11.10
CA ASP A 64 17.96 -10.81 11.50
C ASP A 64 18.87 -9.61 11.19
N GLU A 65 18.29 -8.45 10.88
CA GLU A 65 19.00 -7.19 10.57
C GLU A 65 19.97 -7.28 9.37
N ASN A 66 19.89 -8.36 8.58
CA ASN A 66 20.79 -8.59 7.47
C ASN A 66 20.19 -8.20 6.12
N GLN A 67 20.62 -7.03 5.64
CA GLN A 67 20.39 -6.57 4.27
C GLN A 67 21.33 -7.29 3.29
N ARG A 68 20.83 -8.31 2.58
CA ARG A 68 21.62 -9.12 1.65
C ARG A 68 21.65 -8.49 0.27
N GLY A 69 22.67 -7.68 0.01
CA GLY A 69 22.94 -7.08 -1.30
C GLY A 69 23.84 -7.94 -2.19
N PRO A 70 23.80 -7.77 -3.53
CA PRO A 70 22.93 -6.86 -4.29
C PRO A 70 21.48 -7.38 -4.38
N MET A 71 20.50 -6.48 -4.50
CA MET A 71 19.08 -6.83 -4.57
C MET A 71 18.63 -7.25 -5.97
N GLY A 72 17.64 -8.13 -6.03
CA GLY A 72 16.96 -8.52 -7.26
C GLY A 72 16.13 -7.38 -7.87
N ARG A 73 15.99 -7.38 -9.20
CA ARG A 73 15.27 -6.33 -9.95
C ARG A 73 14.79 -6.79 -11.31
N THR A 74 13.80 -6.09 -11.87
CA THR A 74 13.36 -6.34 -13.25
C THR A 74 14.31 -5.75 -14.29
N THR A 75 14.32 -6.33 -15.50
CA THR A 75 15.13 -5.87 -16.65
C THR A 75 14.81 -4.45 -17.06
N ASN A 76 13.55 -4.03 -16.94
CA ASN A 76 13.11 -2.66 -17.20
C ASN A 76 13.32 -1.71 -16.01
N GLY A 77 13.81 -2.21 -14.86
CA GLY A 77 14.11 -1.44 -13.65
C GLY A 77 12.90 -0.85 -12.92
N ARG A 78 11.68 -1.31 -13.24
CA ARG A 78 10.43 -0.81 -12.65
C ARG A 78 10.05 -1.50 -11.34
N TRP A 79 10.62 -2.67 -11.05
CA TRP A 79 10.39 -3.39 -9.79
C TRP A 79 11.68 -3.93 -9.20
N TYR A 80 11.68 -4.12 -7.89
CA TYR A 80 12.84 -4.62 -7.15
C TYR A 80 12.43 -5.34 -5.86
N GLU A 81 13.37 -6.11 -5.33
CA GLU A 81 13.29 -6.81 -4.05
C GLU A 81 13.13 -5.84 -2.86
N GLY A 82 12.28 -6.19 -1.89
CA GLY A 82 12.20 -5.42 -0.65
C GLY A 82 13.41 -5.63 0.28
N VAL A 83 14.02 -4.53 0.71
CA VAL A 83 15.16 -4.54 1.65
C VAL A 83 14.85 -5.27 2.95
N LYS A 84 13.61 -5.18 3.43
CA LYS A 84 13.25 -5.74 4.73
C LYS A 84 13.09 -7.26 4.69
N ARG A 85 12.47 -7.78 3.63
CA ARG A 85 11.87 -9.13 3.60
C ARG A 85 12.15 -9.94 2.34
N GLY A 86 12.99 -9.42 1.43
CA GLY A 86 13.37 -10.15 0.23
C GLY A 86 12.27 -10.17 -0.81
N HIS A 87 12.44 -11.01 -1.84
CA HIS A 87 11.56 -11.13 -2.99
C HIS A 87 10.84 -12.48 -3.02
N PRO A 88 9.68 -12.59 -3.70
CA PRO A 88 9.04 -13.88 -3.91
C PRO A 88 9.96 -14.87 -4.64
N ASP A 89 9.85 -16.16 -4.33
CA ASP A 89 10.70 -17.18 -4.95
C ASP A 89 10.40 -17.36 -6.45
N ILE A 90 9.13 -17.15 -6.83
CA ILE A 90 8.68 -17.05 -8.22
C ILE A 90 8.20 -15.64 -8.45
N VAL A 91 8.82 -14.98 -9.43
CA VAL A 91 8.43 -13.69 -9.99
C VAL A 91 8.51 -13.84 -11.51
N GLN A 92 7.38 -14.06 -12.18
CA GLN A 92 7.37 -14.52 -13.57
C GLN A 92 6.29 -13.85 -14.39
N ARG A 93 6.64 -13.39 -15.60
CA ARG A 93 5.67 -12.98 -16.62
C ARG A 93 4.93 -14.20 -17.16
N VAL A 94 3.62 -14.20 -17.06
CA VAL A 94 2.74 -15.32 -17.46
C VAL A 94 1.58 -14.81 -18.31
N PRO A 95 0.96 -15.66 -19.15
CA PRO A 95 -0.29 -15.30 -19.80
C PRO A 95 -1.37 -14.90 -18.77
N VAL A 96 -2.13 -13.86 -19.09
CA VAL A 96 -3.26 -13.40 -18.26
C VAL A 96 -4.34 -14.48 -18.19
N PRO A 97 -4.78 -14.89 -16.98
CA PRO A 97 -5.94 -15.75 -16.81
C PRO A 97 -7.21 -15.20 -17.49
N ALA A 98 -8.11 -16.10 -17.88
CA ALA A 98 -9.38 -15.74 -18.50
C ALA A 98 -10.15 -14.69 -17.67
N GLY A 99 -10.83 -13.78 -18.38
CA GLY A 99 -11.56 -12.66 -17.76
C GLY A 99 -10.68 -11.46 -17.38
N GLY A 100 -9.41 -11.44 -17.80
CA GLY A 100 -8.50 -10.30 -17.62
C GLY A 100 -8.87 -9.08 -18.47
N LEU A 101 -8.11 -8.01 -18.29
CA LEU A 101 -8.35 -6.73 -18.96
C LEU A 101 -8.32 -6.88 -20.50
N PRO A 102 -9.29 -6.34 -21.25
CA PRO A 102 -9.27 -6.45 -22.71
C PRO A 102 -7.98 -5.90 -23.33
N GLY A 103 -7.32 -6.72 -24.16
CA GLY A 103 -6.06 -6.37 -24.80
C GLY A 103 -4.82 -6.68 -23.96
N SER A 104 -4.97 -6.97 -22.67
CA SER A 104 -3.88 -7.48 -21.84
C SER A 104 -3.62 -8.95 -22.16
N THR A 105 -2.36 -9.29 -22.36
CA THR A 105 -1.92 -10.63 -22.73
C THR A 105 -1.03 -11.26 -21.67
N HIS A 106 -0.32 -10.46 -20.88
CA HIS A 106 0.58 -10.97 -19.84
C HIS A 106 0.47 -10.21 -18.52
N GLY A 107 0.53 -10.97 -17.43
CA GLY A 107 0.59 -10.44 -16.08
C GLY A 107 1.80 -10.98 -15.33
N LEU A 108 1.88 -10.64 -14.06
CA LEU A 108 2.96 -11.03 -13.17
C LEU A 108 2.48 -12.05 -12.14
N LEU A 109 2.96 -13.28 -12.26
CA LEU A 109 2.83 -14.31 -11.23
C LEU A 109 3.84 -14.08 -10.10
N MET A 110 3.35 -14.12 -8.86
CA MET A 110 4.16 -14.15 -7.66
C MET A 110 3.76 -15.33 -6.75
N ARG A 111 4.76 -16.02 -6.21
CA ARG A 111 4.57 -17.15 -5.28
C ARG A 111 5.83 -17.40 -4.45
N SER A 112 5.67 -17.81 -3.20
CA SER A 112 6.80 -18.10 -2.30
C SER A 112 6.60 -19.43 -1.57
N LYS A 113 7.71 -20.08 -1.25
CA LYS A 113 7.80 -21.28 -0.41
C LYS A 113 8.77 -21.07 0.75
N PHE A 114 9.85 -20.33 0.52
CA PHE A 114 10.92 -20.07 1.48
C PHE A 114 10.95 -18.60 1.87
N THR A 115 9.90 -18.10 2.53
CA THR A 115 9.90 -16.76 3.14
C THR A 115 10.74 -16.72 4.42
N GLY A 116 11.09 -15.56 4.95
CA GLY A 116 11.92 -15.50 6.17
C GLY A 116 13.39 -15.87 5.92
N ILE A 117 14.15 -16.23 6.97
CA ILE A 117 15.61 -16.41 6.88
C ILE A 117 15.96 -17.51 5.87
N PRO A 118 16.75 -17.22 4.80
CA PRO A 118 17.09 -18.20 3.78
C PRO A 118 17.69 -19.49 4.37
N GLY A 119 17.13 -20.63 3.97
CA GLY A 119 17.56 -21.95 4.42
C GLY A 119 17.20 -22.29 5.87
N ARG A 120 16.36 -21.48 6.55
CA ARG A 120 15.94 -21.69 7.94
C ARG A 120 14.42 -21.53 8.13
N PRO A 121 13.61 -22.51 7.66
CA PRO A 121 12.17 -22.46 7.85
C PRO A 121 11.80 -22.37 9.33
N SER A 122 11.01 -21.36 9.69
CA SER A 122 10.56 -21.10 11.06
C SER A 122 9.29 -21.87 11.44
N GLY A 123 8.51 -22.30 10.45
CA GLY A 123 7.16 -22.84 10.64
C GLY A 123 6.12 -21.79 11.05
N THR A 124 6.47 -20.50 10.96
CA THR A 124 5.58 -19.37 11.24
C THR A 124 5.41 -18.48 10.02
N MET A 125 4.27 -17.81 9.90
CA MET A 125 3.99 -17.01 8.70
C MET A 125 5.02 -15.89 8.53
N HIS A 126 5.66 -15.88 7.37
CA HIS A 126 6.48 -14.78 6.88
C HIS A 126 5.94 -14.29 5.54
N GLN A 127 6.47 -13.17 5.07
CA GLN A 127 6.08 -12.55 3.82
C GLN A 127 7.33 -12.09 3.06
N ASP A 128 7.25 -12.09 1.74
CA ASP A 128 8.20 -11.42 0.86
C ASP A 128 7.60 -10.09 0.35
N ASP A 129 8.47 -9.18 -0.09
CA ASP A 129 8.10 -7.84 -0.58
C ASP A 129 8.52 -7.69 -2.07
N PHE A 130 7.57 -7.38 -2.97
CA PHE A 130 7.88 -7.01 -4.36
C PHE A 130 7.52 -5.55 -4.62
N VAL A 131 8.53 -4.71 -4.78
CA VAL A 131 8.41 -3.25 -4.62
C VAL A 131 8.48 -2.53 -5.95
N ALA A 132 7.48 -1.68 -6.23
CA ALA A 132 7.53 -0.82 -7.40
C ALA A 132 8.61 0.26 -7.22
N ASN A 133 9.31 0.61 -8.29
CA ASN A 133 10.40 1.56 -8.24
C ASN A 133 9.94 3.00 -8.46
N VAL A 134 9.02 3.52 -7.64
CA VAL A 134 8.43 4.84 -7.89
C VAL A 134 9.43 5.97 -7.64
N GLN A 135 9.93 6.09 -6.40
CA GLN A 135 10.75 7.23 -6.00
C GLN A 135 12.04 7.40 -6.82
N TYR A 136 12.73 6.30 -7.17
CA TYR A 136 14.02 6.40 -7.86
C TYR A 136 13.85 6.65 -9.35
N ARG A 137 12.80 6.07 -9.97
CA ARG A 137 12.45 6.34 -11.37
C ARG A 137 12.01 7.79 -11.57
N LEU A 138 11.18 8.31 -10.66
CA LEU A 138 10.76 9.70 -10.70
C LEU A 138 11.83 10.67 -10.15
N LYS A 139 12.91 10.14 -9.56
CA LYS A 139 13.96 10.89 -8.86
C LYS A 139 13.42 11.83 -7.78
N ARG A 140 12.27 11.49 -7.22
CA ARG A 140 11.57 12.26 -6.18
C ARG A 140 10.48 11.40 -5.54
N ARG A 141 10.08 11.80 -4.34
CA ARG A 141 8.85 11.34 -3.69
C ARG A 141 7.70 12.24 -4.13
N LEU A 142 6.50 11.69 -4.29
CA LEU A 142 5.32 12.49 -4.66
C LEU A 142 4.82 13.24 -3.42
N ASP A 143 4.48 14.51 -3.58
CA ASP A 143 3.79 15.28 -2.55
C ASP A 143 2.34 14.82 -2.45
N VAL A 144 1.77 14.67 -1.24
CA VAL A 144 0.34 14.33 -1.11
C VAL A 144 -0.57 15.42 -1.67
N ALA A 145 -0.09 16.66 -1.80
CA ALA A 145 -0.80 17.72 -2.51
C ALA A 145 -0.97 17.44 -4.01
N GLU A 146 -0.19 16.53 -4.59
CA GLU A 146 -0.36 16.03 -5.96
C GLU A 146 -1.49 14.99 -6.08
N VAL A 147 -2.03 14.56 -4.94
CA VAL A 147 -3.08 13.54 -4.82
C VAL A 147 -2.71 12.25 -5.54
N PRO A 148 -1.63 11.56 -5.11
CA PRO A 148 -1.19 10.33 -5.75
C PRO A 148 -2.20 9.21 -5.50
N SER A 149 -2.37 8.35 -6.48
CA SER A 149 -3.13 7.11 -6.35
C SER A 149 -2.48 5.97 -7.12
N VAL A 150 -2.84 4.74 -6.75
CA VAL A 150 -2.37 3.52 -7.40
C VAL A 150 -3.55 2.62 -7.70
N VAL A 151 -3.55 2.00 -8.87
CA VAL A 151 -4.50 0.96 -9.29
C VAL A 151 -3.73 -0.29 -9.68
N THR A 152 -4.28 -1.45 -9.41
CA THR A 152 -3.76 -2.76 -9.84
C THR A 152 -4.92 -3.73 -10.01
N ARG A 153 -4.76 -4.70 -10.92
CA ARG A 153 -5.69 -5.82 -11.06
C ARG A 153 -5.03 -7.05 -10.48
N VAL A 154 -5.73 -7.80 -9.63
CA VAL A 154 -5.24 -9.05 -9.04
C VAL A 154 -6.21 -10.18 -9.36
N PHE A 155 -5.65 -11.29 -9.85
CA PHE A 155 -6.38 -12.53 -10.02
C PHE A 155 -6.29 -13.35 -8.73
N LEU A 156 -7.45 -13.60 -8.12
CA LEU A 156 -7.61 -14.53 -7.02
C LEU A 156 -7.94 -15.91 -7.61
N PRO A 157 -7.08 -16.94 -7.45
CA PRO A 157 -7.36 -18.26 -7.99
C PRO A 157 -8.55 -18.92 -7.26
N PRO A 158 -9.11 -20.01 -7.82
CA PRO A 158 -10.04 -20.88 -7.10
C PRO A 158 -9.56 -21.21 -5.68
N VAL A 159 -10.48 -21.28 -4.71
CA VAL A 159 -10.15 -21.42 -3.27
C VAL A 159 -9.40 -22.73 -2.96
N ASP A 160 -9.64 -23.79 -3.72
CA ASP A 160 -8.94 -25.08 -3.59
C ASP A 160 -7.46 -25.03 -3.99
N GLU A 161 -7.04 -23.98 -4.71
CA GLU A 161 -5.64 -23.69 -5.02
C GLU A 161 -4.93 -22.86 -3.94
N TRP A 162 -5.66 -22.38 -2.92
CA TRP A 162 -5.08 -21.55 -1.88
C TRP A 162 -4.21 -22.39 -0.94
N GLU A 163 -3.13 -21.77 -0.43
CA GLU A 163 -2.36 -22.35 0.67
C GLU A 163 -3.33 -22.66 1.83
N ASN A 164 -3.40 -23.92 2.25
CA ASN A 164 -4.32 -24.31 3.31
C ASN A 164 -3.80 -23.83 4.68
N ARG A 165 -4.04 -22.56 5.00
CA ARG A 165 -3.61 -21.85 6.20
C ARG A 165 -4.59 -20.71 6.51
N THR A 166 -4.79 -20.40 7.79
CA THR A 166 -5.49 -19.15 8.17
C THR A 166 -4.49 -18.01 8.31
N GLY A 167 -4.84 -16.83 7.82
CA GLY A 167 -3.99 -15.64 7.91
C GLY A 167 -3.97 -14.79 6.65
N PRO A 168 -3.06 -13.81 6.56
CA PRO A 168 -2.83 -13.04 5.34
C PRO A 168 -2.16 -13.91 4.27
N HIS A 169 -2.60 -13.80 3.02
CA HIS A 169 -2.02 -14.51 1.86
C HIS A 169 -1.35 -13.56 0.87
N PHE A 170 -1.99 -12.42 0.61
CA PHE A 170 -1.50 -11.38 -0.30
C PHE A 170 -1.71 -10.01 0.33
N GLY A 171 -0.80 -9.07 0.07
CA GLY A 171 -0.95 -7.68 0.47
C GLY A 171 -0.71 -6.72 -0.68
N PHE A 172 -1.53 -5.66 -0.76
CA PHE A 172 -1.33 -4.51 -1.63
C PHE A 172 -1.16 -3.27 -0.76
N ARG A 173 0.03 -2.66 -0.81
CA ARG A 173 0.44 -1.67 0.20
C ARG A 173 1.11 -0.46 -0.43
N LEU A 174 1.02 0.66 0.30
CA LEU A 174 1.77 1.87 0.01
C LEU A 174 2.95 1.99 0.98
N ALA A 175 3.98 2.72 0.57
CA ALA A 175 4.99 3.26 1.47
C ALA A 175 4.83 4.79 1.47
N LEU A 176 4.46 5.32 2.63
CA LEU A 176 4.23 6.75 2.85
C LEU A 176 5.25 7.28 3.86
N GLU A 177 5.44 8.59 3.87
CA GLU A 177 6.24 9.29 4.87
C GLU A 177 5.40 10.30 5.64
N THR A 178 5.76 10.49 6.89
CA THR A 178 5.26 11.53 7.80
C THR A 178 6.43 12.07 8.61
N THR A 179 6.25 13.22 9.26
CA THR A 179 7.09 13.64 10.37
C THR A 179 6.48 13.11 11.68
N ALA A 180 7.23 12.36 12.47
CA ALA A 180 6.78 11.78 13.75
C ALA A 180 7.95 11.69 14.75
N MET A 181 7.66 11.42 16.03
CA MET A 181 8.70 11.08 17.00
C MET A 181 9.30 9.73 16.63
N VAL A 182 10.59 9.70 16.34
CA VAL A 182 11.36 8.50 16.00
C VAL A 182 12.42 8.25 17.06
N GLU A 183 12.67 6.99 17.36
CA GLU A 183 13.72 6.58 18.29
C GLU A 183 15.06 6.52 17.56
N LYS A 184 16.06 7.22 18.07
CA LYS A 184 17.42 7.23 17.54
C LYS A 184 18.39 6.65 18.54
N GLU A 185 19.15 5.67 18.10
CA GLU A 185 20.22 5.10 18.89
C GLU A 185 21.43 6.05 18.93
N MET A 186 21.89 6.34 20.14
CA MET A 186 23.04 7.16 20.44
C MET A 186 24.22 6.25 20.85
N ILE A 187 25.39 6.86 21.00
CA ILE A 187 26.60 6.18 21.48
C ILE A 187 26.31 5.50 22.83
N PHE A 188 26.76 4.25 22.98
CA PHE A 188 26.53 3.38 24.14
C PHE A 188 25.08 2.87 24.32
N GLY A 189 24.28 2.80 23.24
CA GLY A 189 22.95 2.17 23.27
C GLY A 189 21.87 3.01 23.98
N MET A 190 22.18 4.27 24.32
CA MET A 190 21.17 5.21 24.79
C MET A 190 20.23 5.58 23.66
N LYS A 191 18.92 5.51 23.89
CA LYS A 191 17.90 5.87 22.91
C LYS A 191 17.34 7.25 23.21
N ARG A 192 17.19 8.07 22.17
CA ARG A 192 16.55 9.40 22.26
C ARG A 192 15.44 9.48 21.24
N GLU A 193 14.28 9.97 21.68
CA GLU A 193 13.20 10.31 20.77
C GLU A 193 13.41 11.73 20.22
N GLU A 194 13.35 11.87 18.89
CA GLU A 194 13.37 13.15 18.21
C GLU A 194 12.32 13.20 17.09
N MET A 195 11.85 14.39 16.72
CA MET A 195 11.02 14.53 15.52
C MET A 195 11.87 14.21 14.30
N GLY A 196 11.44 13.23 13.51
CA GLY A 196 12.13 12.78 12.31
C GLY A 196 11.17 12.26 11.24
N ASN A 197 11.74 11.89 10.10
CA ASN A 197 10.99 11.27 9.02
C ASN A 197 10.70 9.82 9.38
N GLU A 198 9.42 9.46 9.41
CA GLU A 198 8.95 8.10 9.64
C GLU A 198 8.33 7.55 8.36
N ILE A 199 8.70 6.32 8.00
CA ILE A 199 8.14 5.62 6.85
C ILE A 199 7.18 4.56 7.37
N TYR A 200 5.94 4.61 6.90
CA TYR A 200 4.90 3.67 7.31
C TYR A 200 4.17 3.09 6.12
N TRP A 201 3.53 1.94 6.35
CA TRP A 201 3.07 1.07 5.26
C TRP A 201 1.59 0.69 5.39
N PRO A 202 0.65 1.60 5.04
CA PRO A 202 -0.75 1.22 4.97
C PRO A 202 -1.03 0.30 3.78
N GLY A 203 -2.17 -0.39 3.82
CA GLY A 203 -2.59 -1.23 2.71
C GLY A 203 -3.75 -2.13 3.06
N MET A 204 -4.01 -3.08 2.17
CA MET A 204 -5.03 -4.10 2.34
C MET A 204 -4.43 -5.49 2.11
N PHE A 205 -4.97 -6.49 2.80
CA PHE A 205 -4.56 -7.88 2.68
C PHE A 205 -5.75 -8.77 2.35
N VAL A 206 -5.52 -9.80 1.53
CA VAL A 206 -6.42 -10.96 1.47
C VAL A 206 -6.18 -11.76 2.73
N GLU A 207 -7.14 -11.72 3.66
CA GLU A 207 -7.16 -12.54 4.87
C GLU A 207 -8.04 -13.77 4.63
N PHE A 208 -7.47 -14.96 4.82
CA PHE A 208 -8.16 -16.23 4.63
C PHE A 208 -8.41 -16.92 5.98
N GLU A 209 -9.62 -17.44 6.16
CA GLU A 209 -10.02 -18.28 7.27
C GLU A 209 -10.33 -19.67 6.72
N SER A 210 -9.35 -20.57 6.79
CA SER A 210 -9.49 -21.94 6.33
C SER A 210 -10.38 -22.74 7.29
N LYS A 211 -11.37 -23.46 6.77
CA LYS A 211 -12.19 -24.40 7.56
C LYS A 211 -11.37 -25.52 8.19
N SER A 212 -10.20 -25.84 7.64
CA SER A 212 -9.34 -26.89 8.21
C SER A 212 -8.60 -26.44 9.47
N SER A 213 -8.45 -25.12 9.66
CA SER A 213 -7.78 -24.51 10.81
C SER A 213 -8.74 -23.78 11.75
N THR A 214 -9.99 -23.63 11.34
CA THR A 214 -11.06 -22.99 12.11
C THR A 214 -12.17 -23.99 12.41
N LYS A 215 -13.08 -23.66 13.35
CA LYS A 215 -14.28 -24.47 13.63
C LYS A 215 -15.45 -24.12 12.71
N LYS A 216 -15.18 -23.50 11.55
CA LYS A 216 -16.22 -23.02 10.62
C LYS A 216 -16.53 -24.08 9.56
N ASP A 217 -17.76 -24.07 9.06
CA ASP A 217 -18.21 -25.05 8.05
C ASP A 217 -17.66 -24.78 6.64
N HIS A 218 -17.25 -23.54 6.37
CA HIS A 218 -16.79 -23.08 5.07
C HIS A 218 -15.50 -22.28 5.19
N ASP A 219 -14.78 -22.19 4.07
CA ASP A 219 -13.65 -21.30 3.91
C ASP A 219 -14.17 -19.87 3.67
N TYR A 220 -13.53 -18.87 4.29
CA TYR A 220 -13.91 -17.47 4.14
C TYR A 220 -12.69 -16.61 3.79
N ALA A 221 -12.89 -15.60 2.96
CA ALA A 221 -11.87 -14.60 2.68
C ALA A 221 -12.45 -13.18 2.80
N TYR A 222 -11.63 -12.22 3.24
CA TYR A 222 -12.00 -10.82 3.30
C TYR A 222 -10.80 -9.89 3.12
N TRP A 223 -11.07 -8.64 2.77
CA TRP A 223 -10.05 -7.59 2.74
C TRP A 223 -9.78 -7.09 4.15
N ARG A 224 -8.62 -7.39 4.73
CA ARG A 224 -8.16 -6.76 5.97
C ARG A 224 -7.52 -5.41 5.65
N ILE A 225 -8.01 -4.33 6.24
CA ILE A 225 -7.41 -3.00 6.08
C ILE A 225 -6.38 -2.79 7.20
N ARG A 226 -5.15 -2.46 6.80
CA ARG A 226 -4.02 -2.25 7.70
C ARG A 226 -4.14 -0.90 8.40
N SER A 227 -4.16 -0.95 9.72
CA SER A 227 -4.07 0.20 10.64
C SER A 227 -5.13 1.28 10.47
N ASN A 228 -6.08 1.31 11.40
CA ASN A 228 -6.91 2.48 11.67
C ASN A 228 -6.11 3.58 12.38
N ARG A 229 -6.80 4.65 12.81
CA ARG A 229 -6.21 5.78 13.57
C ARG A 229 -5.50 5.40 14.88
N ARG A 230 -5.81 4.22 15.44
CA ARG A 230 -5.16 3.69 16.66
C ARG A 230 -4.09 2.62 16.35
N GLY A 231 -3.77 2.42 15.07
CA GLY A 231 -2.78 1.44 14.62
C GLY A 231 -3.28 0.00 14.54
N GLY A 232 -4.56 -0.26 14.85
CA GLY A 232 -5.14 -1.60 14.79
C GLY A 232 -5.69 -1.94 13.40
N ASP A 233 -5.44 -3.15 12.93
CA ASP A 233 -6.04 -3.67 11.70
C ASP A 233 -7.53 -3.93 11.90
N PHE A 234 -8.31 -3.84 10.83
CA PHE A 234 -9.75 -4.08 10.88
C PHE A 234 -10.26 -4.79 9.62
N ARG A 235 -11.40 -5.46 9.79
CA ARG A 235 -12.06 -6.21 8.73
C ARG A 235 -12.78 -5.26 7.78
N GLY A 236 -12.46 -5.36 6.50
CA GLY A 236 -13.18 -4.75 5.39
C GLY A 236 -14.17 -5.73 4.73
N PRO A 237 -14.57 -5.47 3.48
CA PRO A 237 -15.55 -6.28 2.76
C PRO A 237 -15.13 -7.74 2.61
N GLN A 238 -16.11 -8.63 2.64
CA GLN A 238 -15.90 -10.04 2.34
C GLN A 238 -15.60 -10.24 0.85
N ILE A 239 -14.68 -11.16 0.55
CA ILE A 239 -14.43 -11.63 -0.81
C ILE A 239 -15.40 -12.77 -1.07
N THR A 240 -16.46 -12.48 -1.83
CA THR A 240 -17.54 -13.43 -2.13
C THR A 240 -17.34 -14.18 -3.44
N THR A 241 -16.39 -13.74 -4.27
CA THR A 241 -16.03 -14.38 -5.54
C THR A 241 -14.52 -14.35 -5.75
N THR A 242 -13.98 -15.42 -6.32
CA THR A 242 -12.63 -15.44 -6.90
C THR A 242 -12.66 -14.91 -8.34
N GLY A 243 -11.50 -14.91 -9.01
CA GLY A 243 -11.30 -14.26 -10.30
C GLY A 243 -10.61 -12.91 -10.16
N TRP A 244 -10.80 -12.05 -11.16
CA TRP A 244 -10.18 -10.72 -11.16
C TRP A 244 -10.83 -9.77 -10.17
N TRP A 245 -9.99 -8.95 -9.54
CA TRP A 245 -10.37 -7.84 -8.70
C TRP A 245 -9.53 -6.63 -9.07
N THR A 246 -10.17 -5.46 -9.15
CA THR A 246 -9.47 -4.19 -9.27
C THR A 246 -9.35 -3.57 -7.90
N LEU A 247 -8.11 -3.25 -7.50
CA LEU A 247 -7.79 -2.64 -6.21
C LEU A 247 -7.21 -1.26 -6.42
N GLY A 248 -7.48 -0.36 -5.48
CA GLY A 248 -6.90 0.97 -5.54
C GLY A 248 -6.75 1.63 -4.19
N MET A 249 -5.74 2.50 -4.10
CA MET A 249 -5.57 3.40 -2.97
C MET A 249 -5.21 4.80 -3.45
N SER A 250 -5.74 5.81 -2.79
CA SER A 250 -5.39 7.22 -3.05
C SER A 250 -5.06 7.93 -1.75
N VAL A 251 -4.28 9.00 -1.85
CA VAL A 251 -3.86 9.82 -0.71
C VAL A 251 -4.23 11.28 -0.97
N THR A 252 -5.01 11.88 -0.07
CA THR A 252 -5.43 13.28 -0.17
C THR A 252 -4.47 14.23 0.56
N PRO A 253 -4.51 15.54 0.24
CA PRO A 253 -3.64 16.56 0.85
C PRO A 253 -3.73 16.71 2.37
N ASP A 254 -4.82 16.25 2.99
CA ASP A 254 -4.95 16.17 4.45
C ASP A 254 -4.20 14.96 5.05
N GLY A 255 -3.56 14.14 4.21
CA GLY A 255 -2.75 12.98 4.58
C GLY A 255 -3.57 11.71 4.81
N MET A 256 -4.85 11.71 4.46
CA MET A 256 -5.74 10.55 4.59
C MET A 256 -5.51 9.55 3.44
N VAL A 257 -5.63 8.26 3.74
CA VAL A 257 -5.54 7.16 2.77
C VAL A 257 -6.94 6.62 2.53
N HIS A 258 -7.34 6.51 1.27
CA HIS A 258 -8.61 5.95 0.85
C HIS A 258 -8.41 4.60 0.17
N TYR A 259 -9.27 3.65 0.48
CA TYR A 259 -9.17 2.26 0.03
C TYR A 259 -10.37 1.91 -0.83
N TYR A 260 -10.12 1.25 -1.95
CA TYR A 260 -11.13 0.85 -2.92
C TYR A 260 -10.86 -0.58 -3.39
N ALA A 261 -11.92 -1.36 -3.61
CA ALA A 261 -11.82 -2.66 -4.25
C ALA A 261 -13.14 -3.06 -4.90
N ARG A 262 -13.07 -3.73 -6.06
CA ARG A 262 -14.22 -4.34 -6.71
C ARG A 262 -13.88 -5.67 -7.38
N PRO A 263 -14.84 -6.60 -7.49
CA PRO A 263 -14.71 -7.71 -8.42
C PRO A 263 -14.71 -7.18 -9.87
N GLY A 264 -13.98 -7.87 -10.75
CA GLY A 264 -13.80 -7.52 -12.14
C GLY A 264 -12.55 -6.68 -12.43
N VAL A 265 -12.39 -6.31 -13.69
CA VAL A 265 -11.22 -5.58 -14.23
C VAL A 265 -11.51 -4.12 -14.55
N GLU A 266 -12.76 -3.70 -14.40
CA GLU A 266 -13.19 -2.34 -14.72
C GLU A 266 -12.52 -1.31 -13.81
N ASP A 267 -12.49 -0.07 -14.27
CA ASP A 267 -12.00 1.04 -13.47
C ASP A 267 -12.85 1.23 -12.20
N LEU A 268 -12.17 1.68 -11.16
CA LEU A 268 -12.81 1.99 -9.88
C LEU A 268 -13.72 3.20 -10.03
N THR A 269 -14.75 3.22 -9.19
CA THR A 269 -15.74 4.27 -9.08
C THR A 269 -15.92 4.68 -7.62
N GLU A 270 -16.77 5.67 -7.35
CA GLU A 270 -17.09 6.06 -5.98
C GLU A 270 -17.81 4.94 -5.19
N ASP A 271 -18.54 4.06 -5.88
CA ASP A 271 -19.27 2.94 -5.25
C ASP A 271 -18.34 1.83 -4.74
N ASP A 272 -17.10 1.78 -5.26
CA ASP A 272 -16.10 0.78 -4.89
C ASP A 272 -15.31 1.18 -3.62
N TYR A 273 -15.70 2.28 -2.99
CA TYR A 273 -15.09 2.82 -1.77
C TYR A 273 -15.29 1.88 -0.58
N ILE A 274 -14.19 1.60 0.13
CA ILE A 274 -14.20 0.80 1.37
C ILE A 274 -14.18 1.71 2.60
N SER A 275 -13.14 2.54 2.71
CA SER A 275 -12.90 3.35 3.90
C SER A 275 -11.84 4.42 3.62
N SER A 276 -11.80 5.44 4.49
CA SER A 276 -10.71 6.41 4.59
C SER A 276 -10.11 6.35 5.98
N GLN A 277 -8.78 6.37 6.09
CA GLN A 277 -8.09 6.24 7.37
C GLN A 277 -6.88 7.18 7.44
N LEU A 278 -6.52 7.55 8.67
CA LEU A 278 -5.20 8.09 9.02
C LEU A 278 -4.42 6.93 9.66
N PRO A 279 -3.69 6.11 8.89
CA PRO A 279 -3.13 4.87 9.41
C PRO A 279 -2.11 5.17 10.51
N TYR A 280 -2.21 4.46 11.64
CA TYR A 280 -1.40 4.70 12.84
C TYR A 280 -1.60 6.10 13.47
N GLY A 281 -2.62 6.84 13.05
CA GLY A 281 -2.83 8.22 13.44
C GLY A 281 -1.98 9.23 12.66
N TYR A 282 -1.17 8.76 11.70
CA TYR A 282 -0.31 9.61 10.89
C TYR A 282 -1.06 10.27 9.74
N ARG A 283 -0.62 11.49 9.41
CA ARG A 283 -0.98 12.19 8.18
C ARG A 283 0.14 12.00 7.18
N ALA A 284 -0.19 11.43 6.02
CA ALA A 284 0.79 11.29 4.96
C ALA A 284 1.27 12.66 4.48
N GLU A 285 2.58 12.81 4.32
CA GLU A 285 3.21 14.00 3.74
C GLU A 285 3.78 13.70 2.34
N ARG A 286 4.31 12.47 2.17
CA ARG A 286 4.88 12.01 0.90
C ARG A 286 4.46 10.60 0.57
N PHE A 287 4.26 10.34 -0.72
CA PHE A 287 4.14 9.00 -1.28
C PHE A 287 5.48 8.57 -1.86
N ARG A 288 6.02 7.44 -1.38
CA ARG A 288 7.30 6.91 -1.87
C ARG A 288 7.11 5.88 -2.96
N THR A 289 6.26 4.90 -2.71
CA THR A 289 6.01 3.78 -3.62
C THR A 289 4.79 2.96 -3.19
N PHE A 290 4.48 1.91 -3.96
CA PHE A 290 3.59 0.82 -3.61
C PHE A 290 4.31 -0.52 -3.80
N PHE A 291 3.76 -1.58 -3.22
CA PHE A 291 4.37 -2.90 -3.28
C PHE A 291 3.35 -4.00 -2.97
N PHE A 292 3.76 -5.22 -3.31
CA PHE A 292 3.01 -6.43 -3.04
C PHE A 292 3.67 -7.26 -1.96
N ASN A 293 2.83 -7.95 -1.19
CA ASN A 293 3.27 -8.97 -0.25
C ASN A 293 2.75 -10.34 -0.68
N VAL A 294 3.64 -11.34 -0.63
CA VAL A 294 3.28 -12.75 -0.75
C VAL A 294 3.60 -13.42 0.57
N CYS A 295 2.58 -13.95 1.24
CA CYS A 295 2.73 -14.58 2.55
C CYS A 295 2.74 -16.09 2.40
N SER A 296 3.61 -16.76 3.15
CA SER A 296 3.68 -18.23 3.19
C SER A 296 3.78 -18.71 4.64
N ALA A 297 3.50 -19.99 4.88
CA ALA A 297 3.71 -20.62 6.18
C ALA A 297 5.17 -20.74 6.63
N ASP A 298 6.13 -20.50 5.72
CA ASP A 298 7.57 -20.72 5.94
C ASP A 298 7.92 -22.06 6.61
N ASP A 299 7.38 -23.16 6.06
CA ASP A 299 7.61 -24.51 6.60
C ASP A 299 8.56 -25.35 5.73
N GLY A 300 9.14 -24.74 4.70
CA GLY A 300 10.05 -25.39 3.74
C GLY A 300 9.39 -26.45 2.86
N ARG A 301 8.06 -26.62 2.94
CA ARG A 301 7.31 -27.68 2.26
C ARG A 301 6.25 -27.13 1.33
N ARG A 302 5.31 -26.37 1.89
CA ARG A 302 4.15 -25.83 1.18
C ARG A 302 4.54 -24.60 0.38
N TRP A 303 3.88 -24.44 -0.75
CA TRP A 303 3.91 -23.19 -1.49
C TRP A 303 2.75 -22.30 -1.04
N SER A 304 2.97 -20.99 -1.05
CA SER A 304 1.91 -19.99 -0.92
C SER A 304 0.87 -20.14 -2.03
N THR A 305 -0.28 -19.48 -1.82
CA THR A 305 -1.22 -19.20 -2.89
C THR A 305 -0.50 -18.42 -4.00
N SER A 306 -0.79 -18.77 -5.25
CA SER A 306 -0.30 -18.04 -6.42
C SER A 306 -1.15 -16.79 -6.64
N PHE A 307 -0.51 -15.63 -6.80
CA PHE A 307 -1.20 -14.40 -7.18
C PHE A 307 -0.67 -13.91 -8.51
N ILE A 308 -1.59 -13.55 -9.42
CA ILE A 308 -1.23 -12.88 -10.67
C ILE A 308 -1.73 -11.44 -10.56
N VAL A 309 -0.84 -10.48 -10.80
CA VAL A 309 -1.21 -9.06 -10.89
C VAL A 309 -1.03 -8.56 -12.31
N ASP A 310 -1.80 -7.54 -12.68
CA ASP A 310 -1.79 -6.92 -13.99
C ASP A 310 -2.02 -5.41 -13.87
N ASP A 311 -1.63 -4.65 -14.90
CA ASP A 311 -1.96 -3.23 -15.11
C ASP A 311 -1.77 -2.37 -13.85
N SER A 312 -0.58 -2.42 -13.27
CA SER A 312 -0.28 -1.79 -11.98
C SER A 312 0.29 -0.40 -12.18
N HIS A 313 -0.50 0.64 -11.95
CA HIS A 313 -0.21 2.01 -12.37
C HIS A 313 -0.32 3.04 -11.26
N VAL A 314 0.48 4.11 -11.36
CA VAL A 314 0.44 5.26 -10.44
C VAL A 314 -0.08 6.49 -11.17
N TYR A 315 -0.97 7.23 -10.53
CA TYR A 315 -1.59 8.44 -11.06
C TYR A 315 -1.37 9.61 -10.11
N ALA A 316 -1.43 10.84 -10.65
CA ALA A 316 -1.49 12.06 -9.86
C ALA A 316 -2.64 12.95 -10.37
N ALA A 317 -3.59 13.30 -9.51
CA ALA A 317 -4.70 14.17 -9.91
C ALA A 317 -4.29 15.64 -10.02
N ARG A 318 -3.23 16.05 -9.31
CA ARG A 318 -2.68 17.42 -9.34
C ARG A 318 -1.18 17.40 -9.59
N PRO A 319 -0.72 16.87 -10.76
CA PRO A 319 0.70 16.66 -11.02
C PRO A 319 1.47 17.99 -10.96
N ARG A 320 2.70 17.96 -10.44
CA ARG A 320 3.60 19.12 -10.41
C ARG A 320 4.76 19.00 -11.40
N GLY A 321 5.36 20.14 -11.74
CA GLY A 321 6.58 20.21 -12.55
C GLY A 321 6.41 19.75 -14.00
N SER A 322 7.39 19.00 -14.53
CA SER A 322 7.39 18.50 -15.91
C SER A 322 6.23 17.54 -16.20
N LEU A 323 5.69 16.87 -15.18
CA LEU A 323 4.53 15.97 -15.31
C LEU A 323 3.23 16.74 -15.62
N ALA A 324 3.10 17.97 -15.11
CA ALA A 324 1.97 18.84 -15.46
C ALA A 324 2.01 19.28 -16.94
N ARG A 325 3.22 19.40 -17.53
CA ARG A 325 3.41 19.88 -18.91
C ARG A 325 3.07 18.82 -19.96
N ARG A 326 3.31 17.53 -19.69
CA ARG A 326 2.95 16.42 -20.60
C ARG A 326 1.43 16.34 -20.85
N ASN A 327 0.61 16.71 -19.86
CA ASN A 327 -0.84 16.71 -19.97
C ASN A 327 -1.40 17.82 -20.88
N GLY A 328 -0.66 18.92 -21.07
CA GLY A 328 -1.02 19.99 -22.01
C GLY A 328 -0.80 19.62 -23.49
N SER A 329 -0.02 18.56 -23.76
CA SER A 329 0.31 18.12 -25.12
C SER A 329 -0.44 16.86 -25.58
N SER A 330 -1.09 16.11 -24.68
CA SER A 330 -1.74 14.83 -25.03
C SER A 330 -3.20 14.95 -25.47
N ASN A 331 -3.76 16.16 -25.60
CA ASN A 331 -5.07 16.39 -26.26
C ASN A 331 -5.00 16.34 -27.80
N ARG A 332 -4.07 15.55 -28.36
CA ARG A 332 -4.02 15.18 -29.78
C ARG A 332 -3.38 13.80 -29.95
N ARG A 333 -4.16 12.74 -29.82
CA ARG A 333 -4.38 11.72 -30.86
C ARG A 333 -5.26 10.59 -30.34
#